data_AF-A0AAW3PQL6-F1
#
_entry.id   AF-A0AAW3PQL6-F1
#
_cell.length_a   1.000
_cell.length_b   1.000
_cell.length_c   1.000
_cell.angle_alpha   90.00
_cell.angle_beta   90.00
_cell.angle_gamma   90.00
#
_symmetry.space_group_name_H-M   'P 1'
#
loop_
_entity.id
_entity.type
_entity.pdbx_description
1 polymer ?
#
loop_
_entity_poly.entity_id
_entity_poly.type
_entity_poly.pdbx_seq_one_letter_code
_entity_poly.pdbx_strand_id
1 'polypeptide(L)' 'MGRRRTALAVGARYGVPVILEVDARRMHRQGHAFFVAENSVWLTDAVPAEYLELIDTRAE' A
#
# COMPACT_ATOMS: atom_id res chain seq x y z
N MET A 1 1.90 -12.23 -9.99
CA MET A 1 1.67 -12.35 -8.53
C MET A 1 0.76 -11.19 -8.13
N GLY A 2 -0.40 -11.43 -7.50
CA GLY A 2 -1.38 -10.37 -7.25
C GLY A 2 -0.93 -9.36 -6.17
N ARG A 3 -1.35 -8.08 -6.30
CA ARG A 3 -0.99 -6.96 -5.40
C ARG A 3 -1.12 -7.31 -3.91
N ARG A 4 -2.22 -7.98 -3.53
CA ARG A 4 -2.47 -8.46 -2.16
C ARG A 4 -1.42 -9.46 -1.66
N ARG A 5 -0.96 -10.37 -2.52
CA ARG A 5 0.01 -11.42 -2.14
C ARG A 5 1.39 -10.83 -1.85
N THR A 6 1.79 -9.80 -2.59
CA THR A 6 3.05 -9.07 -2.33
C THR A 6 2.97 -8.30 -1.02
N ALA A 7 1.87 -7.59 -0.77
CA ALA A 7 1.67 -6.85 0.48
C ALA A 7 1.68 -7.76 1.72
N LEU A 8 0.99 -8.90 1.65
CA LEU A 8 1.02 -9.93 2.70
C LEU A 8 2.45 -10.46 2.93
N ALA A 9 3.18 -10.82 1.87
CA ALA A 9 4.53 -11.38 1.99
C ALA A 9 5.55 -10.39 2.59
N VAL A 10 5.40 -9.10 2.30
CA VAL A 10 6.24 -8.04 2.90
C VAL A 10 5.88 -7.83 4.36
N GLY A 11 4.59 -7.71 4.68
CA GLY A 11 4.13 -7.48 6.05
C GLY A 11 4.37 -8.68 6.99
N ALA A 12 4.28 -9.91 6.46
CA ALA A 12 4.51 -11.14 7.22
C ALA A 12 5.93 -11.24 7.84
N ARG A 13 6.90 -10.49 7.30
CA ARG A 13 8.26 -10.42 7.87
C ARG A 13 8.29 -9.81 9.28
N TYR A 14 7.26 -9.04 9.63
CA TYR A 14 7.17 -8.30 10.89
C TYR A 14 6.03 -8.82 11.77
N GLY A 15 5.55 -10.04 11.51
CA GLY A 15 4.47 -10.67 12.25
C GLY A 15 3.19 -10.74 11.42
N VAL A 16 2.08 -10.34 12.02
CA VAL A 16 0.76 -10.50 11.45
C VAL A 16 0.36 -9.23 10.69
N PRO A 17 0.25 -9.26 9.35
CA PRO A 17 -0.01 -8.06 8.57
C PRO A 17 -1.50 -7.73 8.49
N VAL A 18 -1.79 -6.44 8.45
CA VAL A 18 -3.07 -5.88 8.03
C VAL A 18 -2.89 -5.27 6.65
N ILE A 19 -3.89 -5.38 5.79
CA ILE A 19 -3.82 -4.83 4.42
C ILE A 19 -4.64 -3.55 4.34
N LEU A 20 -3.94 -2.47 3.94
CA LEU A 20 -4.54 -1.18 3.63
C LEU A 20 -4.53 -0.97 2.11
N GLU A 21 -5.64 -0.47 1.58
CA GLU A 21 -5.73 0.08 0.23
C GLU A 21 -5.44 1.57 0.25
N VAL A 22 -4.71 2.04 -0.75
CA VAL A 22 -4.35 3.46 -0.92
C VAL A 22 -5.12 4.01 -2.11
N ASP A 23 -5.89 5.08 -1.94
CA ASP A 23 -6.48 5.83 -3.06
C ASP A 23 -5.41 6.68 -3.77
N ALA A 24 -4.52 5.98 -4.47
CA ALA A 24 -3.41 6.58 -5.22
C ALA A 24 -3.90 7.51 -6.34
N ARG A 25 -5.11 7.27 -6.87
CA ARG A 25 -5.71 8.12 -7.91
C ARG A 25 -6.06 9.49 -7.33
N ARG A 26 -6.72 9.53 -6.17
CA ARG A 26 -7.07 10.78 -5.50
C ARG A 26 -5.82 11.52 -5.00
N MET A 27 -4.81 10.80 -4.51
CA MET A 27 -3.52 11.39 -4.14
C MET A 27 -2.81 12.03 -5.34
N HIS A 28 -2.70 11.32 -6.47
CA HIS A 28 -2.02 11.85 -7.65
C HIS A 28 -2.72 13.11 -8.19
N ARG A 29 -4.06 13.12 -8.19
CA ARG A 29 -4.86 14.30 -8.58
C ARG A 29 -4.65 15.51 -7.67
N GLN A 30 -4.25 15.30 -6.43
CA GLN A 30 -3.96 16.36 -5.46
C GLN A 30 -2.48 16.77 -5.45
N GLY A 31 -1.68 16.25 -6.38
CA GLY A 31 -0.28 16.66 -6.57
C GLY A 31 0.73 15.86 -5.76
N HIS A 32 0.33 14.76 -5.12
CA HIS A 32 1.29 13.86 -4.47
C HIS A 32 2.17 13.19 -5.53
N ALA A 33 3.48 13.19 -5.29
CA ALA A 33 4.45 12.55 -6.16
C ALA A 33 4.45 11.03 -5.96
N PHE A 34 4.55 10.30 -7.07
CA PHE A 34 4.65 8.86 -7.10
C PHE A 34 5.85 8.47 -7.96
N PHE A 35 6.63 7.50 -7.49
CA PHE A 35 7.80 6.99 -8.17
C PHE A 35 7.69 5.47 -8.31
N VAL A 36 8.21 4.92 -9.40
CA VAL A 36 8.25 3.47 -9.63
C VAL A 36 9.68 3.00 -9.46
N ALA A 37 9.89 2.08 -8.52
CA ALA A 37 11.16 1.38 -8.35
C ALA A 37 11.31 0.24 -9.37
N GLU A 38 12.54 -0.21 -9.60
CA GLU A 38 12.87 -1.28 -10.58
C GLU A 38 12.11 -2.59 -10.33
N ASN A 39 11.75 -2.87 -9.08
CA ASN A 39 10.96 -4.04 -8.68
C ASN A 39 9.44 -3.86 -8.84
N SER A 40 9.00 -2.85 -9.59
CA SER A 40 7.58 -2.51 -9.81
C SER A 40 6.82 -2.15 -8.52
N VAL A 41 7.54 -1.74 -7.47
CA VAL A 41 6.96 -1.15 -6.25
C VAL A 41 6.83 0.36 -6.42
N TRP A 42 5.73 0.90 -5.93
CA TRP A 42 5.47 2.33 -5.93
C TRP A 42 5.96 2.96 -4.63
N LEU A 43 6.59 4.12 -4.76
CA LEU A 43 7.09 4.95 -3.67
C LEU A 43 6.39 6.31 -3.69
N THR A 44 6.17 6.87 -2.51
CA THR A 44 5.68 8.24 -2.30
C THR A 44 6.21 8.71 -0.96
N ASP A 45 6.32 10.03 -0.74
CA ASP A 45 6.92 10.57 0.49
C ASP A 45 6.11 10.22 1.74
N ALA A 46 4.79 10.38 1.66
CA ALA A 46 3.86 10.02 2.73
C ALA A 46 2.46 9.74 2.15
N VAL A 47 1.74 8.82 2.79
CA VAL A 47 0.32 8.56 2.52
C VAL A 47 -0.50 9.09 3.69
N PRO A 48 -1.21 10.23 3.53
CA PRO A 48 -2.12 10.71 4.56
C PRO A 48 -3.25 9.70 4.86
N ALA A 49 -3.68 9.64 6.12
CA ALA A 49 -4.66 8.65 6.57
C ALA A 49 -6.01 8.73 5.86
N GLU A 50 -6.38 9.90 5.34
CA GLU A 50 -7.62 10.09 4.55
C GLU A 50 -7.64 9.34 3.21
N TYR A 51 -6.49 8.82 2.76
CA TYR A 51 -6.35 8.01 1.55
C TYR A 51 -6.19 6.52 1.85
N LEU A 52 -6.23 6.13 3.13
CA LEU A 52 -6.08 4.75 3.58
C LEU A 52 -7.44 4.14 3.88
N GLU A 53 -7.71 3.00 3.27
CA GLU A 53 -8.87 2.18 3.58
C GLU A 53 -8.42 0.80 4.05
N LEU A 54 -9.04 0.31 5.13
CA LEU A 54 -8.76 -1.02 5.64
C LEU A 54 -9.51 -2.06 4.80
N ILE A 55 -8.78 -2.88 4.04
CA ILE A 55 -9.39 -3.90 3.16
C ILE A 55 -9.29 -5.32 3.72
N ASP A 56 -8.44 -5.57 4.72
CA ASP A 56 -8.40 -6.87 5.40
C ASP A 56 -7.76 -6.81 6.79
N THR A 57 -8.42 -7.43 7.78
CA THR A 57 -7.94 -7.60 9.16
C THR A 57 -7.68 -9.07 9.50
N ARG A 58 -7.84 -10.03 8.59
CA ARG A 58 -7.77 -11.45 8.96
C ARG A 58 -6.34 -11.97 9.05
N ALA A 59 -5.78 -11.66 10.19
CA ALA A 59 -4.90 -12.51 10.97
C ALA A 59 -5.72 -13.60 11.67
N GLU A 60 -5.83 -14.77 11.06
CA GLU A 60 -6.28 -15.97 11.78
C GLU A 60 -5.08 -16.91 11.94
#